data_AF-A0A2A2HUD9-F1
#
_entry.id   AF-A0A2A2HUD9-F1
#
_cell.length_a   1.000
_cell.length_b   1.000
_cell.length_c   1.000
_cell.angle_alpha   90.00
_cell.angle_beta   90.00
_cell.angle_gamma   90.00
#
_symmetry.space_group_name_H-M   'P 1'
#
loop_
_entity.id
_entity.type
_entity.pdbx_description
1 polymer ?
#
loop_
_entity_poly.entity_id
_entity_poly.type
_entity_poly.pdbx_seq_one_letter_code
_entity_poly.pdbx_strand_id
1 'polypeptide(L)'
;MTENSIDELVNWVISVDRRLILMDSMKRHPFVRASDIAHEASRSTQNISHALKELESRGLIKCLTPEKTTWRKYTLTEEGKTILEKLDGKYL
;
A
#
# COMPACT_ATOMS: atom_id res chain seq x y z
N MET A 1 -12.61 12.75 6.47
CA MET A 1 -12.49 12.76 5.00
C MET A 1 -13.85 13.04 4.39
N THR A 2 -13.90 13.84 3.34
CA THR A 2 -15.10 14.02 2.50
C THR A 2 -15.14 12.91 1.44
N GLU A 3 -16.30 12.63 0.85
CA GLU A 3 -16.39 11.63 -0.23
C GLU A 3 -15.46 11.96 -1.41
N ASN A 4 -15.39 13.23 -1.82
CA ASN A 4 -14.45 13.68 -2.86
C ASN A 4 -12.99 13.33 -2.53
N SER A 5 -12.56 13.46 -1.27
CA SER A 5 -11.17 13.13 -0.89
C SER A 5 -10.88 11.63 -0.96
N ILE A 6 -11.89 10.78 -0.73
CA ILE A 6 -11.75 9.33 -0.85
C ILE A 6 -11.59 8.93 -2.31
N ASP A 7 -12.43 9.47 -3.20
CA ASP A 7 -12.36 9.18 -4.63
C ASP A 7 -11.06 9.67 -5.27
N GLU A 8 -10.54 10.83 -4.83
CA GLU A 8 -9.21 11.32 -5.23
C GLU A 8 -8.10 10.35 -4.82
N LEU A 9 -8.15 9.79 -3.61
CA LEU A 9 -7.18 8.81 -3.14
C LEU A 9 -7.30 7.49 -3.89
N VAL A 10 -8.50 7.01 -4.17
CA VAL A 10 -8.73 5.82 -5.01
C VAL A 10 -8.16 6.03 -6.41
N ASN A 11 -8.49 7.15 -7.07
CA ASN A 11 -7.97 7.51 -8.39
C ASN A 11 -6.44 7.63 -8.38
N TRP A 12 -5.90 8.19 -7.31
CA TRP A 12 -4.46 8.22 -7.10
C TRP A 12 -3.90 6.80 -6.99
N VAL A 13 -4.44 5.90 -6.18
CA VAL A 13 -3.93 4.52 -6.10
C VAL A 13 -3.95 3.83 -7.48
N ILE A 14 -5.08 3.84 -8.19
CA ILE A 14 -5.24 3.09 -9.46
C ILE A 14 -4.38 3.64 -10.60
N SER A 15 -3.97 4.91 -10.55
CA SER A 15 -3.18 5.52 -11.62
C SER A 15 -1.73 5.01 -11.72
N VAL A 16 -1.26 4.20 -10.76
CA VAL A 16 0.07 3.57 -10.80
C VAL A 16 0.01 2.12 -10.33
N ASP A 17 0.43 1.21 -11.20
CA ASP A 17 0.44 -0.25 -10.99
C ASP A 17 1.10 -0.71 -9.68
N ARG A 18 2.30 -0.19 -9.34
CA ARG A 18 3.00 -0.57 -8.09
C ARG A 18 2.20 -0.25 -6.81
N ARG A 19 1.29 0.73 -6.86
CA ARG A 19 0.41 1.06 -5.72
C ARG A 19 -0.72 0.06 -5.59
N LEU A 20 -1.30 -0.37 -6.72
CA LEU A 20 -2.29 -1.45 -6.74
C LEU A 20 -1.70 -2.77 -6.24
N ILE A 21 -0.52 -3.15 -6.74
CA ILE A 21 0.20 -4.35 -6.27
C ILE A 21 0.41 -4.33 -4.75
N LEU A 22 0.76 -3.17 -4.19
CA LEU A 22 0.92 -3.02 -2.74
C LEU A 22 -0.41 -3.18 -1.98
N MET A 23 -1.48 -2.54 -2.44
CA MET A 23 -2.80 -2.66 -1.82
C MET A 23 -3.34 -4.10 -1.91
N ASP A 24 -3.14 -4.77 -3.03
CA ASP A 24 -3.49 -6.17 -3.25
C ASP A 24 -2.73 -7.12 -2.29
N SER A 25 -1.43 -6.90 -2.10
CA SER A 25 -0.67 -7.68 -1.11
C SER A 25 -1.16 -7.43 0.33
N MET A 26 -1.48 -6.17 0.67
CA MET A 26 -2.03 -5.82 1.99
C MET A 26 -3.46 -6.35 2.22
N LYS A 27 -4.23 -6.64 1.16
CA LYS A 27 -5.51 -7.37 1.25
C LYS A 27 -5.31 -8.81 1.75
N ARG A 28 -4.23 -9.46 1.31
CA ARG A 28 -3.92 -10.87 1.65
C ARG A 28 -3.15 -11.02 2.96
N HIS A 29 -2.43 -9.98 3.40
CA HIS A 29 -1.52 -10.08 4.52
C HIS A 29 -1.73 -8.94 5.53
N PRO A 30 -1.79 -9.23 6.85
CA PRO A 30 -1.99 -8.22 7.89
C PRO A 30 -0.81 -7.23 8.00
N PHE A 31 0.38 -7.66 7.54
CA PHE A 31 1.55 -6.82 7.39
C PHE A 31 2.38 -7.30 6.20
N VAL A 32 3.16 -6.39 5.61
CA VAL A 32 3.99 -6.67 4.43
C VAL A 32 5.41 -6.16 4.61
N ARG A 33 6.35 -6.74 3.86
CA ARG A 33 7.73 -6.26 3.70
C ARG A 33 8.02 -6.07 2.22
N ALA A 34 8.87 -5.10 1.89
CA ALA A 34 9.19 -4.77 0.50
C ALA A 34 9.71 -5.97 -0.30
N SER A 35 10.56 -6.81 0.33
CA SER A 35 11.14 -8.00 -0.30
C SER A 35 10.11 -9.08 -0.62
N ASP A 36 9.10 -9.25 0.24
CA ASP A 36 8.10 -10.31 0.09
C ASP A 36 7.19 -9.97 -1.09
N ILE A 37 6.67 -8.74 -1.12
CA ILE A 37 5.84 -8.26 -2.23
C ILE A 37 6.63 -8.27 -3.53
N ALA A 38 7.91 -7.86 -3.50
CA ALA A 38 8.75 -7.86 -4.68
C ALA A 38 8.91 -9.27 -5.26
N HIS A 39 9.10 -10.27 -4.39
CA HIS A 39 9.17 -11.67 -4.78
C HIS A 39 7.83 -12.18 -5.34
N GLU A 40 6.73 -11.98 -4.61
CA GLU A 40 5.39 -12.42 -5.01
C GLU A 40 4.91 -11.80 -6.32
N ALA A 41 5.15 -10.50 -6.51
CA ALA A 41 4.68 -9.75 -7.67
C ALA A 41 5.69 -9.72 -8.83
N SER A 42 6.83 -10.43 -8.71
CA SER A 42 7.91 -10.40 -9.70
C SER A 42 8.37 -8.97 -10.05
N ARG A 43 8.55 -8.13 -9.03
CA ARG A 43 9.02 -6.73 -9.15
C ARG A 43 10.35 -6.54 -8.42
N SER A 44 11.01 -5.40 -8.66
CA SER A 44 12.20 -5.04 -7.88
C SER A 44 11.81 -4.54 -6.48
N THR A 45 12.66 -4.82 -5.49
CA THR A 45 12.49 -4.31 -4.12
C THR A 45 12.43 -2.78 -4.08
N GLN A 46 13.18 -2.09 -4.97
CA GLN A 46 13.14 -0.64 -5.12
C GLN A 46 11.76 -0.17 -5.58
N ASN A 47 11.17 -0.83 -6.58
CA ASN A 47 9.84 -0.49 -7.07
C ASN A 47 8.78 -0.56 -5.96
N ILE A 48 8.80 -1.63 -5.15
CA ILE A 48 7.90 -1.76 -3.99
C ILE A 48 8.23 -0.76 -2.88
N SER A 49 9.51 -0.51 -2.61
CA SER A 49 9.95 0.48 -1.61
C SER A 49 9.44 1.89 -1.94
N HIS A 50 9.39 2.24 -3.23
CA HIS A 50 8.77 3.48 -3.69
C HIS A 50 7.27 3.51 -3.38
N ALA A 51 6.53 2.44 -3.68
CA ALA A 51 5.10 2.37 -3.36
C ALA A 51 4.85 2.50 -1.85
N LEU A 52 5.63 1.78 -1.02
CA LEU A 52 5.54 1.88 0.45
C LEU A 52 5.74 3.32 0.93
N LYS A 53 6.78 4.00 0.44
CA LYS A 53 7.05 5.39 0.81
C LYS A 53 5.92 6.33 0.36
N GLU A 54 5.41 6.14 -0.86
CA GLU A 54 4.30 6.94 -1.40
C GLU A 54 3.03 6.78 -0.56
N LEU A 55 2.63 5.55 -0.24
CA LEU A 55 1.44 5.28 0.56
C LEU A 55 1.61 5.72 2.02
N GLU A 56 2.80 5.55 2.60
CA GLU A 56 3.10 6.02 3.96
C GLU A 56 3.06 7.54 4.04
N SER A 57 3.59 8.25 3.03
CA SER A 57 3.55 9.71 2.96
C SER A 57 2.14 10.29 2.85
N ARG A 58 1.18 9.49 2.40
CA ARG A 58 -0.24 9.84 2.34
C ARG A 58 -1.05 9.31 3.53
N GLY A 59 -0.39 8.71 4.52
CA GLY A 59 -1.05 8.17 5.72
C GLY A 59 -1.89 6.92 5.47
N LEU A 60 -1.82 6.30 4.28
CA LEU A 60 -2.59 5.09 3.96
C LEU A 60 -2.01 3.83 4.64
N ILE A 61 -0.71 3.85 4.92
CA ILE A 61 -0.01 2.78 5.61
C ILE A 61 0.90 3.37 6.69
N LYS A 62 1.36 2.54 7.62
CA LYS A 62 2.35 2.91 8.62
C LYS A 62 3.43 1.85 8.78
N CYS A 63 4.68 2.29 8.97
CA CYS A 63 5.76 1.40 9.39
C CYS A 63 5.58 1.00 10.87
N LEU A 64 5.59 -0.30 11.13
CA LEU A 64 5.52 -0.88 12.47
C LEU A 64 6.88 -1.02 13.15
N THR A 65 7.97 -0.92 12.39
CA THR A 65 9.35 -1.09 12.86
C THR A 65 10.25 0.03 12.32
N PRO A 66 9.98 1.31 12.65
CA PRO A 66 10.69 2.46 12.09
C PRO A 66 12.17 2.53 12.48
N GLU A 67 12.54 1.92 13.61
CA GLU A 67 13.92 1.83 14.11
C GLU A 67 14.81 0.93 13.26
N LYS A 68 14.23 0.07 12.42
CA LYS A 68 14.98 -0.80 11.52
C LYS A 68 15.31 -0.08 10.22
N THR A 69 16.53 -0.26 9.74
CA THR A 69 16.96 0.19 8.39
C THR A 69 16.60 -0.82 7.31
N THR A 70 16.57 -2.11 7.65
CA THR A 70 16.18 -3.24 6.78
C THR A 70 15.04 -4.04 7.40
N TRP A 71 14.29 -4.81 6.60
CA TRP A 71 13.18 -5.66 7.08
C TRP A 71 12.02 -4.90 7.74
N ARG A 72 11.79 -3.65 7.33
CA ARG A 72 10.65 -2.86 7.80
C ARG A 72 9.33 -3.57 7.48
N LYS A 73 8.43 -3.59 8.47
CA LYS A 73 7.06 -4.10 8.32
C LYS A 73 6.07 -2.95 8.22
N TYR A 74 5.11 -3.07 7.33
CA TYR A 74 4.08 -2.08 7.10
C TYR A 74 2.68 -2.69 7.24
N THR A 75 1.72 -1.89 7.70
CA THR A 75 0.30 -2.27 7.79
C THR A 75 -0.58 -1.10 7.36
N LEU A 76 -1.84 -1.38 7.00
CA LEU A 76 -2.83 -0.37 6.67
C LEU A 76 -3.20 0.47 7.90
N THR A 77 -3.41 1.76 7.69
CA THR A 77 -4.14 2.61 8.64
C THR A 77 -5.65 2.42 8.47
N GLU A 78 -6.47 3.03 9.34
CA GLU A 78 -7.92 3.00 9.14
C GLU A 78 -8.34 3.67 7.82
N GLU A 79 -7.68 4.77 7.45
CA GLU A 79 -7.87 5.40 6.14
C GLU A 79 -7.46 4.48 5.00
N GLY A 80 -6.30 3.81 5.11
CA GLY A 80 -5.87 2.81 4.14
C GLY A 80 -6.87 1.67 3.95
N LYS A 81 -7.51 1.20 5.02
CA LYS A 81 -8.57 0.18 4.95
C LYS A 81 -9.79 0.69 4.19
N THR A 82 -10.24 1.91 4.46
CA THR A 82 -11.36 2.53 3.70
C THR A 82 -11.03 2.63 2.20
N ILE A 83 -9.80 2.99 1.84
CA ILE A 83 -9.38 2.99 0.44
C ILE A 83 -9.34 1.56 -0.13
N LEU A 84 -8.84 0.58 0.62
CA LEU A 84 -8.82 -0.82 0.19
C LEU A 84 -10.24 -1.35 -0.09
N GLU A 85 -11.21 -1.07 0.79
CA GLU A 85 -12.61 -1.46 0.61
C GLU A 85 -13.23 -0.89 -0.67
N LYS A 86 -12.84 0.33 -1.08
CA LYS A 86 -13.29 0.93 -2.35
C LYS A 86 -12.62 0.34 -3.58
N LEU A 87 -11.42 -0.23 -3.42
CA LEU A 87 -10.68 -0.89 -4.49
C LEU A 87 -11.14 -2.33 -4.70
N ASP A 88 -11.48 -3.04 -3.63
CA ASP A 88 -11.85 -4.45 -3.63
C ASP A 88 -13.10 -4.73 -4.48
N GLY A 89 -13.03 -5.74 -5.35
CA GLY A 89 -14.12 -6.14 -6.23
C GLY A 89 -14.32 -5.25 -7.46
N LYS A 90 -13.59 -4.13 -7.56
CA LYS A 90 -13.59 -3.26 -8.75
C LYS A 90 -12.24 -3.20 -9.45
N TYR A 91 -11.16 -3.14 -8.68
CA TYR A 91 -9.79 -3.01 -9.19
C TYR A 91 -8.81 -4.04 -8.61
N LEU A 92 -9.20 -4.76 -7.55
CA LEU A 92 -8.44 -5.80 -6.83
C LEU A 92 -9.29 -7.06 -6.59
#